data_AF-A0A5E4IHH6-F1
#
_entry.id   AF-A0A5E4IHH6-F1
#
_cell.length_a   1.000
_cell.length_b   1.000
_cell.length_c   1.000
_cell.angle_alpha   90.00
_cell.angle_beta   90.00
_cell.angle_gamma   90.00
#
_symmetry.space_group_name_H-M   'P 1'
#
loop_
_entity.id
_entity.type
_entity.pdbx_description
1 polymer ?
#
loop_
_entity_poly.entity_id
_entity_poly.type
_entity_poly.pdbx_seq_one_letter_code
_entity_poly.pdbx_strand_id
1 'polypeptide(L)' 'MAKRAKKNDAVMTGILVTRFKMGLINVKDLEHMAEDISGSERSSAAKKVLERIRDSASPSLPI' A
#
# COMPACT_ATOMS: atom_id res chain seq x y z
N MET A 1 11.86 7.10 20.13
CA MET A 1 11.37 7.91 18.98
C MET A 1 10.53 7.10 17.97
N ALA A 2 9.62 6.21 18.41
CA ALA A 2 8.89 5.30 17.50
C ALA A 2 7.51 5.83 17.02
N LYS A 3 6.92 6.84 17.70
CA LYS A 3 5.57 7.33 17.40
C LYS A 3 5.44 8.09 16.06
N ARG A 4 6.52 8.73 15.58
CA ARG A 4 6.50 9.53 14.35
C ARG A 4 6.55 8.69 13.08
N ALA A 5 7.38 7.65 13.05
CA ALA A 5 7.50 6.75 11.89
C ALA A 5 6.17 6.06 11.54
N LYS A 6 5.43 5.56 12.55
CA LYS A 6 4.09 4.96 12.34
C LYS A 6 3.07 5.95 11.76
N LYS A 7 3.15 7.23 12.13
CA LYS A 7 2.23 8.26 11.62
C LYS A 7 2.51 8.54 10.14
N ASN A 8 3.78 8.57 9.76
CA ASN A 8 4.18 8.88 8.39
C ASN A 8 3.83 7.75 7.41
N ASP A 9 4.00 6.50 7.85
CA ASP A 9 3.62 5.30 7.09
C ASP A 9 2.10 5.23 6.80
N ALA A 10 1.26 5.58 7.78
CA ALA A 10 -0.20 5.63 7.60
C ALA A 10 -0.61 6.69 6.57
N VAL A 11 0.04 7.86 6.60
CA VAL A 11 -0.19 8.95 5.63
C VAL A 11 0.25 8.51 4.23
N MET A 12 1.44 7.93 4.09
CA MET A 12 1.96 7.42 2.82
C MET A 12 1.03 6.34 2.23
N THR A 13 0.53 5.44 3.07
CA THR A 13 -0.44 4.41 2.67
C THR A 13 -1.73 5.06 2.14
N GLY A 14 -2.26 6.08 2.83
CA GLY A 14 -3.47 6.80 2.38
C GLY A 14 -3.28 7.51 1.03
N ILE A 15 -2.10 8.08 0.80
CA ILE A 15 -1.73 8.70 -0.48
C ILE A 15 -1.72 7.65 -1.59
N LEU A 16 -1.07 6.50 -1.38
CA LEU A 16 -1.00 5.43 -2.38
C LEU A 16 -2.39 4.85 -2.71
N VAL A 17 -3.24 4.62 -1.71
CA VAL A 17 -4.64 4.19 -1.95
C VAL A 17 -5.40 5.20 -2.80
N THR A 18 -5.27 6.49 -2.51
CA THR A 18 -5.96 7.55 -3.25
C THR A 18 -5.49 7.59 -4.71
N ARG A 19 -4.18 7.54 -4.94
CA ARG A 19 -3.60 7.51 -6.30
C ARG A 19 -4.04 6.27 -7.08
N PHE A 20 -4.11 5.11 -6.43
CA PHE A 20 -4.59 3.88 -7.04
C PHE A 20 -6.08 3.98 -7.44
N LYS A 21 -6.94 4.48 -6.53
CA LYS A 21 -8.37 4.70 -6.82
C LYS A 21 -8.62 5.72 -7.93
N MET A 22 -7.72 6.70 -8.08
CA MET A 22 -7.77 7.69 -9.17
C MET A 22 -7.18 7.16 -10.50
N GLY A 23 -6.68 5.92 -10.54
CA GLY A 23 -6.05 5.36 -11.73
C GLY A 23 -4.70 6.00 -12.09
N LEU A 24 -4.10 6.76 -11.17
CA LEU A 24 -2.80 7.40 -11.38
C LEU A 24 -1.62 6.43 -11.23
N ILE A 25 -1.86 5.32 -10.53
CA ILE A 25 -0.94 4.19 -10.38
C ILE A 25 -1.73 2.90 -10.47
N ASN A 26 -1.11 1.84 -10.97
CA ASN A 26 -1.71 0.51 -11.07
C ASN A 26 -1.05 -0.50 -10.10
N VAL A 27 -1.48 -1.76 -10.17
CA VAL A 27 -0.95 -2.83 -9.32
C VAL A 27 0.54 -3.06 -9.58
N LYS A 28 1.00 -3.01 -10.85
CA LYS A 28 2.42 -3.19 -11.19
C LYS A 28 3.29 -2.07 -10.62
N ASP A 29 2.79 -0.84 -10.61
CA ASP A 29 3.49 0.29 -10.00
C ASP A 29 3.65 0.08 -8.48
N LEU A 30 2.62 -0.47 -7.82
CA LEU A 30 2.68 -0.82 -6.40
C LEU A 30 3.63 -1.99 -6.14
N GLU A 31 3.65 -3.02 -6.99
CA GLU A 31 4.59 -4.16 -6.91
C GLU A 31 6.04 -3.68 -7.04
N HIS A 32 6.33 -2.85 -8.05
CA HIS A 32 7.66 -2.27 -8.23
C HIS A 32 8.07 -1.38 -7.04
N MET A 33 7.15 -0.62 -6.45
CA MET A 33 7.43 0.14 -5.22
C MET A 33 7.63 -0.76 -3.99
N ALA A 34 6.99 -1.92 -3.93
CA ALA A 34 7.14 -2.88 -2.84
C ALA A 34 8.47 -3.65 -2.91
N GLU A 35 9.01 -3.84 -4.10
CA GLU A 35 10.33 -4.45 -4.36
C GLU A 35 11.50 -3.51 -4.05
N ASP A 36 11.24 -2.22 -3.83
CA ASP A 36 12.27 -1.25 -3.43
C ASP A 36 12.93 -1.67 -2.10
N ILE A 37 14.15 -2.19 -2.22
CA ILE A 37 15.01 -2.67 -1.11
C ILE A 37 15.61 -1.54 -0.27
N SER A 38 15.37 -0.28 -0.63
CA SER A 38 15.89 0.90 0.10
C SER A 38 15.31 1.06 1.51
N GLY A 39 14.39 0.18 1.94
CA GLY A 39 13.78 0.22 3.28
C GLY A 39 12.90 1.45 3.50
N SER A 40 12.44 2.07 2.43
CA SER A 40 11.67 3.30 2.47
C SER A 40 10.25 3.07 3.01
N GLU A 41 9.68 4.07 3.67
CA GLU A 41 8.25 4.06 4.09
C GLU A 41 7.32 3.81 2.89
N ARG A 42 7.78 4.14 1.67
CA ARG A 42 7.10 3.88 0.42
C ARG A 42 6.95 2.39 0.11
N SER A 43 8.00 1.58 0.34
CA SER A 43 7.93 0.12 0.16
C SER A 43 6.97 -0.52 1.16
N SER A 44 7.03 -0.12 2.44
CA SER A 44 6.09 -0.62 3.46
C SER A 44 4.64 -0.24 3.14
N ALA A 45 4.40 1.00 2.72
CA ALA A 45 3.07 1.46 2.33
C ALA A 45 2.55 0.72 1.08
N ALA A 46 3.40 0.51 0.07
CA ALA A 46 3.01 -0.22 -1.15
C ALA A 46 2.58 -1.66 -0.85
N LYS A 47 3.33 -2.39 -0.01
CA LYS A 47 2.96 -3.75 0.43
C LYS A 47 1.58 -3.79 1.10
N LYS A 48 1.31 -2.85 2.00
CA LYS A 48 0.00 -2.74 2.69
C LYS A 48 -1.15 -2.44 1.73
N VAL A 49 -0.90 -1.63 0.70
CA VAL A 49 -1.92 -1.36 -0.33
C VAL A 49 -2.19 -2.61 -1.17
N LEU A 50 -1.14 -3.36 -1.55
CA LEU A 50 -1.29 -4.63 -2.27
C LEU A 50 -2.06 -5.68 -1.46
N GLU A 51 -1.78 -5.82 -0.17
CA GLU A 51 -2.52 -6.69 0.74
C GLU A 51 -4.00 -6.31 0.78
N ARG A 52 -4.32 -5.02 0.97
CA ARG A 52 -5.72 -4.55 0.96
C ARG A 52 -6.42 -4.80 -0.37
N ILE A 53 -5.72 -4.64 -1.50
CA ILE A 53 -6.28 -4.95 -2.82
C ILE A 53 -6.61 -6.43 -2.89
N ARG A 54 -5.70 -7.32 -2.46
CA ARG A 54 -5.93 -8.77 -2.42
C ARG A 54 -7.09 -9.16 -1.52
N ASP A 55 -7.15 -8.60 -0.31
CA ASP A 55 -8.27 -8.84 0.63
C ASP A 55 -9.61 -8.37 0.04
N SER A 56 -9.61 -7.22 -0.64
CA SER A 56 -10.82 -6.71 -1.30
C SER A 56 -11.21 -7.48 -2.57
N ALA A 57 -10.24 -8.11 -3.23
CA ALA A 57 -10.44 -8.92 -4.43
C ALA A 57 -10.87 -10.35 -4.11
N SER A 58 -10.74 -10.79 -2.85
CA SER A 58 -11.42 -11.98 -2.36
C SER A 58 -12.87 -11.63 -2.02
N PRO A 59 -13.88 -12.02 -2.82
CA PRO A 59 -15.22 -12.10 -2.29
C PRO A 59 -15.16 -13.20 -1.23
N SER A 60 -15.25 -12.85 0.04
CA SER A 60 -15.50 -13.82 1.09
C SER A 60 -16.70 -14.67 0.67
N LEU A 61 -16.44 -15.94 0.38
CA LEU A 61 -17.47 -16.96 0.14
C LEU A 61 -18.47 -16.89 1.31
N PRO A 62 -19.79 -16.78 1.03
CA PRO A 62 -20.78 -16.95 2.08
C PRO A 62 -20.68 -18.40 2.60
N ILE A 63 -20.49 -18.55 3.91
CA ILE A 63 -20.74 -19.81 4.62
C ILE A 63 -22.23 -19.86 4.95
#